data_AF-A0A8T2VXD7-F1
#
_entry.id   AF-A0A8T2VXD7-F1
#
_cell.length_a   1.000
_cell.length_b   1.000
_cell.length_c   1.000
_cell.angle_alpha   90.00
_cell.angle_beta   90.00
_cell.angle_gamma   90.00
#
_symmetry.space_group_name_H-M   'P 1'
#
loop_
_entity.id
_entity.type
_entity.pdbx_description
1 polymer ?
#
loop_
_entity_poly.entity_id
_entity_poly.type
_entity_poly.pdbx_seq_one_letter_code
_entity_poly.pdbx_strand_id
1 'polypeptide(L)'
;MLAKSACFTHAPKARAVVSVNRRSSPVQIRAMNLLSGLFGGDKSPKREGKNDEVLQFARTAKPVTKLAPATAPEGLEMATFAGGCFWGIELAYQRVPGVTQTWVGYTQGQVEGPSYEAVCRGSTGHTEAVHMHYNPKEVSYKKLLDVFFEKTDPTTLNRQGNDAGTQYRSGVYYHTDEQKADAEAAYAEVQAQLDAGKYPRRVSGKKVVSELKPAVEFWMAEDYHQQYLAKGGRGGRAQSAEKGCNDPIRCYG
;
A
#
# COMPACT_ATOMS: atom_id res chain seq x y z
N MET A 1 -24.48 -4.42 -9.72
CA MET A 1 -23.65 -3.21 -9.87
C MET A 1 -22.22 -3.55 -9.45
N LEU A 2 -21.31 -3.67 -10.41
CA LEU A 2 -19.89 -3.96 -10.16
C LEU A 2 -19.23 -2.73 -9.54
N ALA A 3 -18.95 -2.77 -8.24
CA ALA A 3 -18.07 -1.79 -7.63
C ALA A 3 -16.67 -1.96 -8.25
N LYS A 4 -16.23 -0.99 -9.04
CA LYS A 4 -14.84 -0.92 -9.52
C LYS A 4 -13.94 -0.84 -8.28
N SER A 5 -13.27 -1.95 -7.97
CA SER A 5 -12.21 -2.02 -6.96
C SER A 5 -11.17 -0.97 -7.31
N ALA A 6 -11.01 0.04 -6.46
CA ALA A 6 -10.10 1.14 -6.72
C ALA A 6 -8.67 0.73 -6.36
N CYS A 7 -8.10 -0.21 -7.11
CA CYS A 7 -6.64 -0.18 -7.26
C CYS A 7 -6.30 1.18 -7.88
N PHE A 8 -5.61 2.01 -7.11
CA PHE A 8 -5.23 3.34 -7.57
C PHE A 8 -4.27 3.18 -8.75
N THR A 9 -4.75 3.49 -9.96
CA THR A 9 -3.94 3.59 -11.19
C THR A 9 -3.08 4.86 -11.24
N HIS A 10 -2.86 5.51 -10.11
CA HIS A 10 -2.13 6.77 -10.05
C HIS A 10 -0.83 6.58 -9.27
N ALA A 11 0.17 6.03 -9.95
CA ALA A 11 1.54 6.46 -9.71
C ALA A 11 1.56 8.01 -9.74
N PRO A 12 2.11 8.69 -8.73
CA PRO A 12 2.06 10.14 -8.66
C PRO A 12 2.88 10.74 -9.81
N LYS A 13 2.23 11.49 -10.70
CA LYS A 13 2.94 12.38 -11.62
C LYS A 13 3.64 13.45 -10.79
N ALA A 14 4.97 13.45 -10.77
CA ALA A 14 5.76 14.53 -10.20
C ALA A 14 5.39 15.83 -10.92
N ARG A 15 4.69 16.74 -10.24
CA ARG A 15 4.37 18.05 -10.79
C ARG A 15 5.49 19.01 -10.40
N ALA A 16 6.42 19.25 -11.33
CA ALA A 16 7.40 20.31 -11.19
C ALA A 16 6.66 21.65 -11.07
N VAL A 17 6.80 22.33 -9.92
CA VAL A 17 6.33 23.69 -9.74
C VAL A 17 7.38 24.62 -10.35
N VAL A 18 7.21 24.96 -11.63
CA VAL A 18 7.95 26.08 -12.23
C VAL A 18 7.22 27.36 -11.86
N SER A 19 7.83 28.12 -10.96
CA SER A 19 7.47 29.52 -10.71
C SER A 19 7.81 30.34 -11.96
N VAL A 20 6.79 30.77 -12.71
CA VAL A 20 6.96 31.75 -13.77
C VAL A 20 6.45 33.09 -13.25
N ASN A 21 7.42 33.97 -12.99
CA ASN A 21 7.22 35.36 -12.61
C ASN A 21 6.57 36.12 -13.77
N ARG A 22 5.33 36.60 -13.58
CA ARG A 22 4.65 37.47 -14.56
C ARG A 22 5.15 38.91 -14.40
N ARG A 23 5.78 39.47 -15.43
CA ARG A 23 5.77 40.92 -15.67
C ARG A 23 5.33 41.19 -17.11
N SER A 24 4.31 42.05 -17.18
CA SER A 24 3.63 42.60 -18.33
C SER A 24 4.41 43.75 -18.97
N SER A 25 4.35 43.88 -20.30
CA SER A 25 4.12 45.14 -21.04
C SER A 25 3.91 44.87 -22.55
N PRO A 26 3.06 45.65 -23.27
CA PRO A 26 2.66 45.39 -24.66
C PRO A 26 3.20 46.43 -25.67
N VAL A 27 3.56 46.05 -26.91
CA VAL A 27 3.67 47.00 -28.04
C VAL A 27 3.38 46.34 -29.41
N GLN A 28 2.29 46.82 -30.03
CA GLN A 28 1.94 47.15 -31.44
C GLN A 28 2.41 46.32 -32.66
N ILE A 29 1.38 45.74 -33.32
CA ILE A 29 0.93 45.81 -34.74
C ILE A 29 1.89 46.38 -35.82
N ARG A 30 2.10 45.59 -36.89
CA ARG A 30 2.05 46.05 -38.30
C ARG A 30 1.60 44.92 -39.23
N ALA A 31 0.68 45.24 -40.14
CA ALA A 31 0.13 44.37 -41.17
C ALA A 31 0.80 44.62 -42.53
N MET A 32 0.79 43.63 -43.43
CA MET A 32 0.23 43.69 -44.80
C MET A 32 0.65 42.49 -45.68
N ASN A 33 -0.35 41.81 -46.26
CA ASN A 33 -0.52 41.30 -47.65
C ASN A 33 0.59 40.43 -48.31
N LEU A 34 0.37 39.47 -49.23
CA LEU A 34 -0.75 38.95 -50.03
C LEU A 34 -0.14 37.74 -50.80
N LEU A 35 -0.82 36.59 -50.92
CA LEU A 35 -1.03 35.80 -52.17
C LEU A 35 -1.50 34.37 -51.89
N SER A 36 -2.45 33.96 -52.73
CA SER A 36 -3.16 32.70 -52.87
C SER A 36 -2.32 31.51 -53.36
N GLY A 37 -2.62 30.30 -52.88
CA GLY A 37 -2.17 29.04 -53.47
C GLY A 37 -2.87 27.82 -52.85
N LEU A 38 -3.62 27.09 -53.67
CA LEU A 38 -4.38 25.86 -53.37
C LEU A 38 -3.47 24.72 -52.87
N PHE A 39 -3.96 23.90 -51.95
CA PHE A 39 -4.02 22.41 -51.99
C PHE A 39 -4.30 21.87 -50.58
N GLY A 40 -5.28 20.96 -50.51
CA GLY A 40 -5.76 20.36 -49.27
C GLY A 40 -4.70 19.58 -48.49
N GLY A 41 -4.85 19.61 -47.18
CA GLY A 41 -4.08 18.80 -46.24
C GLY A 41 -4.64 19.02 -44.84
N ASP A 42 -5.54 18.14 -44.42
CA ASP A 42 -5.95 18.01 -43.03
C ASP A 42 -4.69 17.78 -42.18
N LYS A 43 -4.35 18.76 -41.34
CA LYS A 43 -3.33 18.63 -40.30
C LYS A 43 -3.98 18.93 -38.95
N SER A 44 -4.89 18.05 -38.57
CA SER A 44 -5.16 17.77 -37.17
C SER A 44 -3.83 17.48 -36.45
N PRO A 45 -3.44 18.22 -35.38
CA PRO A 45 -2.18 17.98 -34.69
C PRO A 45 -2.26 16.62 -34.00
N LYS A 46 -1.34 15.70 -34.36
CA LYS A 46 -1.15 14.44 -33.64
C LYS A 46 -0.88 14.77 -32.17
N ARG A 47 -1.75 14.27 -31.28
CA ARG A 47 -1.51 14.23 -29.82
C ARG A 47 -0.38 13.25 -29.55
N GLU A 48 0.86 13.67 -29.75
CA GLU A 48 2.03 13.08 -29.11
C GLU A 48 2.15 13.65 -27.69
N GLY A 49 2.47 12.81 -26.71
CA GLY A 49 2.64 13.23 -25.32
C GLY A 49 1.49 12.83 -24.39
N LYS A 50 1.48 11.55 -24.00
CA LYS A 50 0.88 11.05 -22.74
C LYS A 50 1.24 9.59 -22.46
N ASN A 51 1.51 8.82 -23.51
CA ASN A 51 1.89 7.41 -23.39
C ASN A 51 3.36 7.22 -23.02
N ASP A 52 4.25 8.11 -23.46
CA ASP A 52 5.69 7.95 -23.22
C ASP A 52 6.09 8.13 -21.75
N GLU A 53 5.46 9.05 -21.00
CA GLU A 53 5.73 9.20 -19.55
C GLU A 53 5.29 7.98 -18.73
N VAL A 54 4.13 7.40 -19.07
CA VAL A 54 3.61 6.20 -18.39
C VAL A 54 4.48 4.99 -18.73
N LEU A 55 4.89 4.87 -19.99
CA LEU A 55 5.83 3.85 -20.45
C LEU A 55 7.23 4.05 -19.83
N GLN A 56 7.65 5.29 -19.60
CA GLN A 56 8.94 5.59 -18.97
C GLN A 56 8.91 5.29 -17.47
N PHE A 57 7.81 5.56 -16.76
CA PHE A 57 7.65 5.15 -15.35
C PHE A 57 7.66 3.63 -15.19
N ALA A 58 6.93 2.90 -16.04
CA ALA A 58 6.92 1.44 -16.06
C ALA A 58 8.30 0.83 -16.39
N ARG A 59 9.15 1.54 -17.15
CA ARG A 59 10.54 1.14 -17.43
C ARG A 59 11.52 1.42 -16.28
N THR A 60 11.13 2.23 -15.29
CA THR A 60 12.01 2.64 -14.17
C THR A 60 11.65 2.02 -12.81
N ALA A 61 10.47 1.42 -12.68
CA ALA A 61 10.11 0.70 -11.45
C ALA A 61 10.97 -0.57 -11.35
N LYS A 62 11.69 -0.74 -10.24
CA LYS A 62 12.39 -1.99 -9.98
C LYS A 62 11.36 -3.13 -9.89
N PRO A 63 11.63 -4.28 -10.52
CA PRO A 63 10.71 -5.41 -10.51
C PRO A 63 10.51 -5.92 -9.08
N VAL A 64 9.35 -6.55 -8.86
CA VAL A 64 9.09 -7.29 -7.63
C VAL A 64 10.23 -8.28 -7.38
N THR A 65 10.75 -8.25 -6.17
CA THR A 65 11.86 -9.11 -5.77
C THR A 65 11.33 -10.11 -4.78
N LYS A 66 11.58 -11.41 -5.01
CA LYS A 66 11.31 -12.44 -4.00
C LYS A 66 12.14 -12.08 -2.78
N LEU A 67 11.49 -11.74 -1.66
CA LEU A 67 12.19 -11.76 -0.40
C LEU A 67 12.38 -13.25 -0.11
N ALA A 68 13.58 -13.76 -0.38
CA ALA A 68 13.89 -15.13 -0.03
C ALA A 68 13.64 -15.28 1.48
N PRO A 69 12.84 -16.26 1.93
CA PRO A 69 12.74 -16.52 3.36
C PRO A 69 14.10 -17.06 3.78
N ALA A 70 14.90 -16.26 4.48
CA ALA A 70 16.22 -16.68 4.89
C ALA A 70 16.66 -15.93 6.15
N THR A 71 15.87 -16.11 7.22
CA THR A 71 16.17 -15.71 8.60
C THR A 71 16.34 -14.19 8.83
N ALA A 72 15.70 -13.70 9.90
CA ALA A 72 15.99 -12.36 10.38
C ALA A 72 17.49 -12.23 10.71
N PRO A 73 18.10 -11.03 10.59
CA PRO A 73 19.43 -10.78 11.11
C PRO A 73 19.54 -11.19 12.59
N GLU A 74 20.75 -11.52 13.05
CA GLU A 74 20.97 -11.93 14.44
C GLU A 74 20.36 -10.93 15.44
N GLY A 75 19.60 -11.46 16.40
CA GLY A 75 18.92 -10.66 17.43
C GLY A 75 17.61 -10.00 16.97
N LEU A 76 17.17 -10.22 15.72
CA LEU A 76 15.87 -9.78 15.22
C LEU A 76 14.97 -10.99 14.93
N GLU A 77 13.66 -10.71 14.82
CA GLU A 77 12.63 -11.65 14.41
C GLU A 77 11.80 -11.07 13.25
N MET A 78 11.08 -11.93 12.54
CA MET A 78 10.22 -11.56 11.41
C MET A 78 8.74 -11.58 11.81
N ALA A 79 7.94 -10.69 11.24
CA ALA A 79 6.48 -10.77 11.31
C ALA A 79 5.85 -10.38 9.96
N THR A 80 4.72 -11.01 9.62
CA THR A 80 3.97 -10.67 8.40
C THR A 80 2.48 -10.55 8.68
N PHE A 81 1.88 -9.42 8.27
CA PHE A 81 0.47 -9.11 8.48
C PHE A 81 -0.18 -8.58 7.20
N ALA A 82 -1.39 -9.01 6.89
CA ALA A 82 -2.24 -8.46 5.84
C ALA A 82 -3.49 -7.82 6.46
N GLY A 83 -3.85 -6.62 6.02
CA GLY A 83 -4.86 -5.83 6.73
C GLY A 83 -5.59 -4.81 5.88
N GLY A 84 -5.76 -5.07 4.58
CA GLY A 84 -6.24 -4.09 3.61
C GLY A 84 -5.11 -3.42 2.84
N CYS A 85 -5.30 -2.16 2.43
CA CYS A 85 -4.27 -1.39 1.76
C CYS A 85 -3.00 -1.32 2.63
N PHE A 86 -1.91 -1.91 2.13
CA PHE A 86 -0.68 -2.09 2.91
C PHE A 86 0.02 -0.77 3.30
N TRP A 87 -0.32 0.36 2.68
CA TRP A 87 0.33 1.66 2.92
C TRP A 87 0.08 2.19 4.33
N GLY A 88 -1.17 2.08 4.78
CA GLY A 88 -1.55 2.49 6.13
C GLY A 88 -1.02 1.53 7.20
N ILE A 89 -1.00 0.24 6.88
CA ILE A 89 -0.51 -0.81 7.79
C ILE A 89 1.01 -0.69 7.95
N GLU A 90 1.74 -0.48 6.87
CA GLU A 90 3.20 -0.26 6.90
C GLU A 90 3.52 0.93 7.80
N LEU A 91 2.87 2.08 7.56
CA LEU A 91 3.11 3.28 8.37
C LEU A 91 2.81 3.05 9.85
N ALA A 92 1.79 2.26 10.19
CA ALA A 92 1.50 1.91 11.58
C ALA A 92 2.67 1.15 12.22
N TYR A 93 3.24 0.16 11.54
CA TYR A 93 4.40 -0.59 12.04
C TYR A 93 5.71 0.21 12.01
N GLN A 94 5.89 1.11 11.03
CA GLN A 94 7.04 2.01 11.01
C GLN A 94 7.15 2.85 12.28
N ARG A 95 6.02 3.17 12.92
CA ARG A 95 5.96 3.98 14.16
C ARG A 95 6.19 3.17 15.43
N VAL A 96 6.25 1.84 15.38
CA VAL A 96 6.44 1.00 16.57
C VAL A 96 7.93 1.00 16.97
N PRO A 97 8.30 1.47 18.17
CA PRO A 97 9.66 1.27 18.71
C PRO A 97 10.00 -0.23 18.73
N GLY A 98 11.24 -0.61 18.40
CA GLY A 98 11.63 -2.01 18.23
C GLY A 98 11.39 -2.61 16.84
N VAL A 99 10.48 -2.07 16.02
CA VAL A 99 10.41 -2.44 14.58
C VAL A 99 11.57 -1.78 13.85
N THR A 100 12.43 -2.56 13.20
CA THR A 100 13.68 -2.05 12.61
C THR A 100 13.57 -1.82 11.11
N GLN A 101 12.81 -2.65 10.39
CA GLN A 101 12.63 -2.57 8.94
C GLN A 101 11.24 -3.05 8.55
N THR A 102 10.65 -2.43 7.52
CA THR A 102 9.34 -2.79 6.97
C THR A 102 9.42 -2.86 5.46
N TRP A 103 8.65 -3.77 4.86
CA TRP A 103 8.43 -3.88 3.43
C TRP A 103 6.97 -4.18 3.16
N VAL A 104 6.43 -3.57 2.11
CA VAL A 104 5.13 -3.94 1.55
C VAL A 104 5.30 -4.91 0.39
N GLY A 105 4.32 -5.80 0.21
CA GLY A 105 4.42 -6.85 -0.79
C GLY A 105 3.19 -7.74 -0.88
N TYR A 106 3.38 -8.85 -1.58
CA TYR A 106 2.34 -9.79 -1.97
C TYR A 106 2.68 -11.19 -1.45
N THR A 107 1.72 -11.87 -0.83
CA THR A 107 1.92 -13.22 -0.27
C THR A 107 0.61 -14.02 -0.27
N GLN A 108 0.67 -15.30 0.11
CA GLN A 108 -0.48 -16.22 0.18
C GLN A 108 -1.23 -16.42 -1.15
N GLY A 109 -0.56 -16.19 -2.28
CA GLY A 109 -1.06 -16.44 -3.63
C GLY A 109 -0.18 -17.43 -4.37
N GLN A 110 -0.63 -17.83 -5.55
CA GLN A 110 -0.04 -18.91 -6.34
C GLN A 110 0.83 -18.44 -7.51
N VAL A 111 0.86 -17.13 -7.79
CA VAL A 111 1.58 -16.59 -8.95
C VAL A 111 2.98 -16.16 -8.52
N GLU A 112 4.01 -16.71 -9.16
CA GLU A 112 5.39 -16.27 -8.92
C GLU A 112 5.63 -14.89 -9.53
N GLY A 113 6.40 -14.04 -8.83
CA GLY A 113 6.72 -12.68 -9.28
C GLY A 113 5.49 -11.85 -9.68
N PRO A 114 4.44 -11.75 -8.84
CA PRO A 114 3.21 -11.07 -9.22
C PRO A 114 3.45 -9.55 -9.33
N SER A 115 3.03 -8.92 -10.43
CA SER A 115 3.02 -7.45 -10.52
C SER A 115 1.83 -6.87 -9.76
N TYR A 116 1.93 -5.60 -9.34
CA TYR A 116 0.81 -4.89 -8.73
C TYR A 116 -0.46 -4.98 -9.59
N GLU A 117 -0.38 -4.79 -10.91
CA GLU A 117 -1.54 -4.87 -11.79
C GLU A 117 -2.16 -6.26 -11.82
N ALA A 118 -1.35 -7.32 -11.74
CA ALA A 118 -1.85 -8.68 -11.67
C ALA A 118 -2.60 -8.92 -10.36
N VAL A 119 -2.04 -8.46 -9.23
CA VAL A 119 -2.68 -8.55 -7.90
C VAL A 119 -3.99 -7.76 -7.87
N CYS A 120 -4.00 -6.54 -8.43
CA CYS A 120 -5.19 -5.69 -8.55
C CYS A 120 -6.35 -6.34 -9.31
N ARG A 121 -6.05 -7.20 -10.29
CA ARG A 121 -7.07 -7.96 -11.04
C ARG A 121 -7.69 -9.09 -10.23
N GLY A 122 -7.08 -9.45 -9.09
CA GLY A 122 -7.58 -10.47 -8.15
C GLY A 122 -7.36 -11.92 -8.59
N SER A 123 -6.75 -12.16 -9.75
CA SER A 123 -6.55 -13.51 -10.30
C SER A 123 -5.35 -14.26 -9.72
N THR A 124 -4.50 -13.58 -8.94
CA THR A 124 -3.24 -14.14 -8.46
C THR A 124 -3.35 -14.86 -7.11
N GLY A 125 -4.49 -14.69 -6.41
CA GLY A 125 -4.71 -15.20 -5.05
C GLY A 125 -3.92 -14.45 -3.95
N HIS A 126 -2.98 -13.59 -4.32
CA HIS A 126 -2.19 -12.84 -3.35
C HIS A 126 -3.04 -11.86 -2.54
N THR A 127 -2.55 -11.54 -1.35
CA THR A 127 -2.96 -10.36 -0.59
C THR A 127 -1.83 -9.37 -0.47
N GLU A 128 -2.19 -8.10 -0.37
CA GLU A 128 -1.31 -7.06 0.14
C GLU A 128 -0.98 -7.35 1.61
N ALA A 129 0.31 -7.33 1.93
CA ALA A 129 0.83 -7.59 3.26
C ALA A 129 2.04 -6.70 3.56
N VAL A 130 2.30 -6.54 4.85
CA VAL A 130 3.51 -5.94 5.40
C VAL A 130 4.35 -7.05 6.00
N HIS A 131 5.61 -7.13 5.57
CA HIS A 131 6.64 -7.92 6.20
C HIS A 131 7.58 -6.99 6.98
N MET A 132 8.10 -7.43 8.12
CA MET A 132 8.96 -6.60 8.94
C MET A 132 9.99 -7.40 9.73
N HIS A 133 11.07 -6.73 10.08
CA HIS A 133 11.96 -7.14 11.16
C HIS A 133 11.68 -6.35 12.43
N TYR A 134 11.74 -7.01 13.59
CA TYR A 134 11.64 -6.37 14.89
C TYR A 134 12.65 -6.95 15.88
N ASN A 135 13.04 -6.15 16.87
CA ASN A 135 13.87 -6.57 17.98
C ASN A 135 12.95 -7.07 19.13
N PRO A 136 12.92 -8.39 19.42
CA PRO A 136 12.07 -8.96 20.47
C PRO A 136 12.41 -8.43 21.88
N LYS A 137 13.59 -7.83 22.08
CA LYS A 137 13.97 -7.18 23.34
C LYS A 137 13.35 -5.79 23.53
N GLU A 138 12.85 -5.18 22.46
CA GLU A 138 12.23 -3.85 22.48
C GLU A 138 10.72 -3.91 22.29
N VAL A 139 10.23 -4.86 21.47
CA VAL A 139 8.80 -5.05 21.21
C VAL A 139 8.46 -6.53 21.10
N SER A 140 7.39 -6.95 21.77
CA SER A 140 6.91 -8.32 21.70
C SER A 140 6.00 -8.56 20.49
N TYR A 141 5.92 -9.80 20.02
CA TYR A 141 4.99 -10.18 18.97
C TYR A 141 3.52 -9.89 19.33
N LYS A 142 3.13 -10.11 20.59
CA LYS A 142 1.81 -9.71 21.11
C LYS A 142 1.53 -8.22 20.91
N LYS A 143 2.53 -7.36 21.11
CA LYS A 143 2.34 -5.92 20.89
C LYS A 143 2.15 -5.58 19.40
N LEU A 144 2.78 -6.33 18.50
CA LEU A 144 2.53 -6.22 17.07
C LEU A 144 1.10 -6.67 16.71
N LEU A 145 0.59 -7.74 17.34
CA LEU A 145 -0.80 -8.17 17.21
C LEU A 145 -1.79 -7.12 17.71
N ASP A 146 -1.50 -6.42 18.81
CA ASP A 146 -2.35 -5.31 19.28
C ASP A 146 -2.47 -4.23 18.19
N VAL A 147 -1.33 -3.82 17.60
CA VAL A 147 -1.30 -2.83 16.51
C VAL A 147 -2.10 -3.34 15.30
N PHE A 148 -1.98 -4.62 14.96
CA PHE A 148 -2.75 -5.24 13.89
C PHE A 148 -4.26 -5.09 14.10
N PHE A 149 -4.78 -5.51 15.26
CA PHE A 149 -6.22 -5.46 15.56
C PHE A 149 -6.73 -4.03 15.78
N GLU A 150 -5.86 -3.12 16.23
CA GLU A 150 -6.19 -1.70 16.30
C GLU A 150 -6.38 -1.12 14.90
N LYS A 151 -5.55 -1.49 13.92
CA LYS A 151 -5.59 -0.90 12.56
C LYS A 151 -6.54 -1.61 11.59
N THR A 152 -6.92 -2.85 11.86
CA THR A 152 -7.76 -3.66 10.96
C THR A 152 -9.17 -3.90 11.50
N ASP A 153 -10.09 -4.27 10.61
CA ASP A 153 -11.40 -4.81 10.98
C ASP A 153 -11.32 -6.32 10.74
N PRO A 154 -11.20 -7.14 11.80
CA PRO A 154 -11.01 -8.57 11.65
C PRO A 154 -12.29 -9.31 11.23
N THR A 155 -13.40 -8.59 10.98
CA THR A 155 -14.74 -9.15 10.71
C THR A 155 -15.19 -8.98 9.26
N THR A 156 -14.41 -8.31 8.41
CA THR A 156 -14.75 -8.06 7.01
C THR A 156 -14.01 -9.01 6.06
N LEU A 157 -14.73 -9.98 5.51
CA LEU A 157 -14.16 -10.94 4.56
C LEU A 157 -13.78 -10.24 3.24
N ASN A 158 -12.53 -10.42 2.80
CA ASN A 158 -11.99 -9.89 1.52
C ASN A 158 -12.25 -8.39 1.33
N ARG A 159 -12.16 -7.62 2.41
CA ARG A 159 -12.37 -6.17 2.40
C ARG A 159 -11.72 -5.54 3.62
N GLN A 160 -11.19 -4.34 3.44
CA GLN A 160 -10.90 -3.43 4.53
C GLN A 160 -11.37 -2.01 4.18
N GLY A 161 -12.27 -1.45 5.00
CA GLY A 161 -12.87 -0.16 4.68
C GLY A 161 -13.53 -0.16 3.30
N ASN A 162 -13.10 0.76 2.43
CA ASN A 162 -13.61 0.88 1.06
C ASN A 162 -12.86 -0.02 0.04
N ASP A 163 -11.76 -0.65 0.45
CA ASP A 163 -10.95 -1.50 -0.42
C ASP A 163 -11.51 -2.92 -0.40
N ALA A 164 -12.13 -3.33 -1.51
CA ALA A 164 -12.80 -4.63 -1.64
C ALA A 164 -12.11 -5.51 -2.68
N GLY A 165 -11.85 -6.77 -2.28
CA GLY A 165 -11.13 -7.75 -3.07
C GLY A 165 -10.35 -8.72 -2.19
N THR A 166 -10.07 -9.92 -2.70
CA THR A 166 -9.28 -10.93 -1.98
C THR A 166 -7.89 -10.41 -1.64
N GLN A 167 -7.37 -9.45 -2.41
CA GLN A 167 -6.10 -8.80 -2.16
C GLN A 167 -6.07 -7.86 -0.94
N TYR A 168 -7.24 -7.57 -0.36
CA TYR A 168 -7.39 -6.71 0.82
C TYR A 168 -7.93 -7.48 2.03
N ARG A 169 -7.83 -8.81 2.03
CA ARG A 169 -8.23 -9.63 3.18
C ARG A 169 -7.31 -9.36 4.37
N SER A 170 -7.82 -9.58 5.57
CA SER A 170 -7.02 -9.52 6.78
C SER A 170 -6.43 -10.89 7.12
N GLY A 171 -5.18 -10.93 7.57
CA GLY A 171 -4.51 -12.16 7.98
C GLY A 171 -3.24 -11.96 8.79
N VAL A 172 -2.96 -12.90 9.68
CA VAL A 172 -1.70 -13.05 10.40
C VAL A 172 -0.95 -14.25 9.84
N TYR A 173 0.30 -14.03 9.43
CA TYR A 173 1.13 -15.08 8.85
C TYR A 173 2.35 -15.36 9.75
N TYR A 174 2.28 -16.45 10.51
CA TYR A 174 3.26 -16.77 11.53
C TYR A 174 4.52 -17.41 10.95
N HIS A 175 5.68 -17.06 11.52
CA HIS A 175 6.99 -17.60 11.16
C HIS A 175 7.48 -18.68 12.13
N THR A 176 6.90 -18.75 13.33
CA THR A 176 7.23 -19.76 14.36
C THR A 176 5.97 -20.28 15.06
N ASP A 177 6.11 -21.40 15.78
CA ASP A 177 5.01 -21.96 16.56
C ASP A 177 4.62 -21.07 17.75
N GLU A 178 5.57 -20.32 18.33
CA GLU A 178 5.30 -19.33 19.37
C GLU A 178 4.43 -18.19 18.83
N GLN A 179 4.75 -17.69 17.63
CA GLN A 179 3.92 -16.68 16.96
C GLN A 179 2.52 -17.22 16.65
N LYS A 180 2.41 -18.49 16.25
CA LYS A 180 1.11 -19.13 16.04
C LYS A 180 0.29 -19.16 17.32
N ALA A 181 0.87 -19.64 18.43
CA ALA A 181 0.19 -19.71 19.72
C ALA A 181 -0.24 -18.32 20.22
N ASP A 182 0.63 -17.31 20.08
CA ASP A 182 0.32 -15.93 20.44
C ASP A 182 -0.81 -15.35 19.59
N ALA A 183 -0.83 -15.65 18.29
CA ALA A 183 -1.90 -15.23 17.40
C ALA A 183 -3.22 -15.94 17.74
N GLU A 184 -3.22 -17.26 17.98
CA GLU A 184 -4.43 -17.99 18.39
C GLU A 184 -5.06 -17.39 19.65
N ALA A 185 -4.23 -17.06 20.65
CA ALA A 185 -4.68 -16.39 21.87
C ALA A 185 -5.28 -15.00 21.58
N ALA A 186 -4.63 -14.18 20.75
CA ALA A 186 -5.13 -12.86 20.39
C ALA A 186 -6.45 -12.92 19.61
N TYR A 187 -6.61 -13.89 18.69
CA TYR A 187 -7.86 -14.11 17.97
C TYR A 187 -9.00 -14.50 18.91
N ALA A 188 -8.74 -15.39 19.87
CA ALA A 188 -9.71 -15.80 20.87
C ALA A 188 -10.14 -14.61 21.75
N GLU A 189 -9.19 -13.77 22.18
CA GLU A 189 -9.47 -12.57 22.95
C GLU A 189 -10.32 -11.57 22.14
N VAL A 190 -9.95 -11.28 20.90
CA VAL A 190 -10.71 -10.40 20.01
C VAL A 190 -12.13 -10.93 19.79
N GLN A 191 -12.29 -12.24 19.57
CA GLN A 191 -13.62 -12.84 19.42
C GLN A 191 -14.44 -12.69 20.72
N ALA A 192 -13.84 -12.89 21.89
CA ALA A 192 -14.53 -12.70 23.17
C ALA A 192 -14.93 -11.23 23.39
N GLN A 193 -14.08 -10.27 23.02
CA GLN A 193 -14.41 -8.84 23.07
C GLN A 193 -15.56 -8.48 22.13
N LEU A 194 -15.59 -9.06 20.91
CA LEU A 194 -16.69 -8.88 19.95
C LEU A 194 -18.00 -9.44 20.50
N ASP A 195 -17.98 -10.66 21.04
CA ASP A 195 -19.15 -11.34 21.61
C ASP A 195 -19.68 -10.58 22.86
N ALA A 196 -18.78 -10.03 23.68
CA ALA A 196 -19.13 -9.20 24.84
C ALA A 196 -19.51 -7.74 24.51
N GLY A 197 -19.43 -7.33 23.24
CA GLY A 197 -19.69 -5.96 22.81
C GLY A 197 -18.69 -4.92 23.33
N LYS A 198 -17.49 -5.34 23.71
CA LYS A 198 -16.40 -4.51 24.25
C LYS A 198 -15.34 -4.13 23.22
N TYR A 199 -15.44 -4.64 22.00
CA TYR A 199 -14.47 -4.35 20.95
C TYR A 199 -14.52 -2.84 20.56
N PRO A 200 -13.38 -2.15 20.40
CA PRO A 200 -13.36 -0.69 20.17
C PRO A 200 -14.08 -0.24 18.89
N ARG A 201 -14.12 -1.10 17.86
CA ARG A 201 -14.85 -0.84 16.62
C ARG A 201 -16.32 -1.26 16.76
N ARG A 202 -17.21 -0.53 16.09
CA ARG A 202 -18.66 -0.80 16.06
C ARG A 202 -19.02 -2.03 15.19
N VAL A 203 -18.52 -3.20 15.60
CA VAL A 203 -18.67 -4.50 14.91
C VAL A 203 -18.97 -5.64 15.89
N SER A 204 -19.45 -5.32 17.09
CA SER A 204 -19.87 -6.27 18.12
C SER A 204 -20.80 -7.37 17.59
N GLY A 205 -20.65 -8.58 18.12
CA GLY A 205 -21.42 -9.77 17.74
C GLY A 205 -21.02 -10.40 16.39
N LYS A 206 -20.09 -9.81 15.64
CA LYS A 206 -19.56 -10.43 14.41
C LYS A 206 -18.49 -11.46 14.73
N LYS A 207 -18.27 -12.38 13.79
CA LYS A 207 -17.19 -13.36 13.84
C LYS A 207 -15.92 -12.82 13.22
N VAL A 208 -14.79 -13.18 13.82
CA VAL A 208 -13.46 -12.98 13.23
C VAL A 208 -13.36 -13.85 11.98
N VAL A 209 -13.05 -13.22 10.85
CA VAL A 209 -12.85 -13.86 9.54
C VAL A 209 -11.44 -13.65 9.01
N SER A 210 -10.60 -12.95 9.77
CA SER A 210 -9.18 -12.82 9.46
C SER A 210 -8.52 -14.21 9.44
N GLU A 211 -7.63 -14.46 8.49
CA GLU A 211 -6.97 -15.76 8.38
C GLU A 211 -5.75 -15.87 9.30
N LEU A 212 -5.50 -17.06 9.84
CA LEU A 212 -4.28 -17.40 10.57
C LEU A 212 -3.61 -18.57 9.85
N LYS A 213 -2.46 -18.32 9.23
CA LYS A 213 -1.76 -19.28 8.35
C LYS A 213 -0.25 -19.21 8.54
N PRO A 214 0.51 -20.26 8.19
CA PRO A 214 1.96 -20.15 8.14
C PRO A 214 2.38 -19.11 7.10
N ALA A 215 3.45 -18.37 7.39
CA ALA A 215 4.10 -17.52 6.40
C ALA A 215 4.63 -18.36 5.24
N VAL A 216 4.40 -17.87 4.02
CA VAL A 216 4.91 -18.45 2.77
C VAL A 216 5.74 -17.37 2.06
N GLU A 217 6.11 -17.61 0.80
CA GLU A 217 6.81 -16.64 -0.03
C GLU A 217 6.23 -15.22 0.07
N PHE A 218 7.12 -14.26 0.26
CA PHE A 218 6.80 -12.84 0.22
C PHE A 218 7.47 -12.19 -0.99
N TRP A 219 6.67 -11.59 -1.85
CA TRP A 219 7.15 -10.83 -3.01
C TRP A 219 7.11 -9.36 -2.66
N MET A 220 8.28 -8.72 -2.49
CA MET A 220 8.32 -7.28 -2.25
C MET A 220 7.67 -6.56 -3.43
N ALA A 221 6.73 -5.67 -3.11
CA ALA A 221 6.13 -4.79 -4.09
C ALA A 221 7.18 -3.82 -4.65
N GLU A 222 6.85 -3.17 -5.76
CA GLU A 222 7.70 -2.22 -6.45
C GLU A 222 8.10 -1.04 -5.53
N ASP A 223 9.28 -0.46 -5.76
CA ASP A 223 9.89 0.60 -4.91
C ASP A 223 8.97 1.80 -4.64
N TYR A 224 8.01 2.08 -5.53
CA TYR A 224 7.07 3.19 -5.37
C TYR A 224 5.96 2.91 -4.34
N HIS A 225 5.72 1.63 -3.97
CA HIS A 225 4.81 1.26 -2.88
C HIS A 225 5.49 1.35 -1.50
N GLN A 226 6.81 1.16 -1.45
CA GLN A 226 7.58 1.12 -0.22
C GLN A 226 7.56 2.49 0.50
N GLN A 227 7.18 2.52 1.78
CA GLN A 227 7.06 3.72 2.60
C GLN A 227 6.22 4.85 1.94
N TYR A 228 5.17 4.48 1.20
CA TYR A 228 4.43 5.41 0.33
C TYR A 228 3.87 6.64 1.07
N LEU A 229 3.26 6.46 2.24
CA LEU A 229 2.67 7.56 3.02
C LEU A 229 3.73 8.47 3.66
N ALA A 230 4.85 7.88 4.10
CA ALA A 230 5.98 8.65 4.61
C ALA A 230 6.66 9.48 3.51
N LYS A 231 6.63 9.01 2.26
CA LYS A 231 7.14 9.72 1.07
C LYS A 231 6.19 10.79 0.51
N GLY A 232 4.99 10.95 1.09
CA GLY A 232 4.04 11.98 0.68
C GLY A 232 2.64 11.49 0.31
N GLY A 233 2.49 10.18 0.05
CA GLY A 233 1.24 9.59 -0.40
C GLY A 233 0.59 10.31 -1.59
N ARG A 234 -0.71 10.10 -1.74
CA ARG A 234 -1.56 10.78 -2.71
C ARG A 234 -1.74 12.23 -2.26
N GLY A 235 -1.16 13.16 -3.02
CA GLY A 235 -1.26 14.59 -2.73
C GLY A 235 0.00 15.20 -2.10
N GLY A 236 1.07 14.41 -1.89
CA GLY A 236 2.39 14.92 -1.52
C GLY A 236 2.50 15.45 -0.09
N ARG A 237 1.57 15.08 0.79
CA ARG A 237 1.58 15.43 2.22
C ARG A 237 2.05 14.25 3.03
N ALA A 238 3.35 14.24 3.35
CA ALA A 238 3.96 13.16 4.12
C ALA A 238 3.28 13.00 5.48
N GLN A 239 3.20 11.76 5.93
CA GLN A 239 2.77 11.41 7.28
C GLN A 239 3.98 10.92 8.05
N SER A 240 4.22 11.46 9.26
CA SER A 240 5.40 11.12 10.05
C SER A 240 5.45 9.61 10.33
N ALA A 241 6.62 9.01 10.11
CA ALA A 241 6.93 7.62 10.46
C ALA A 241 7.79 7.51 11.73
N GLU A 242 7.93 8.61 12.48
CA GLU A 242 8.71 8.64 13.72
C GLU A 242 8.18 7.63 14.74
N LYS A 243 9.11 7.01 15.47
CA LYS A 243 8.78 6.05 16.52
C LYS A 243 7.91 6.73 17.59
N GLY A 244 6.77 6.12 17.92
CA GLY A 244 5.80 6.64 18.87
C GLY A 244 4.85 7.71 18.32
N CYS A 245 4.90 8.05 17.03
CA CYS A 245 3.96 9.00 16.44
C CYS A 245 2.51 8.44 16.49
N ASN A 246 1.60 9.20 17.10
CA ASN A 246 0.19 8.84 17.25
C ASN A 246 -0.76 9.64 16.35
N ASP A 247 -0.23 10.42 15.40
CA ASP A 247 -1.05 11.17 14.45
C ASP A 247 -1.98 10.23 13.68
N PRO A 248 -3.27 10.57 13.47
CA PRO A 248 -4.16 9.74 12.70
C PRO A 248 -3.62 9.43 11.29
N ILE A 249 -3.51 8.15 10.96
CA ILE A 249 -3.06 7.71 9.63
C ILE A 249 -4.20 7.91 8.63
N ARG A 250 -3.92 8.67 7.57
CA ARG A 250 -4.81 8.84 6.40
C ARG A 250 -4.46 7.76 5.37
N CYS A 251 -5.46 6.99 4.94
CA CYS A 251 -5.25 5.76 4.16
C CYS A 251 -4.39 5.94 2.90
N TYR A 252 -4.54 7.08 2.21
CA TYR A 252 -3.88 7.28 0.90
C TYR A 252 -2.95 8.47 0.84
N GLY A 253 -2.96 9.39 1.81
CA GLY A 253 -2.23 10.68 1.75
C GLY A 253 -2.93 11.79 2.50
#